data_AF-A0A971YC94-F1
#
_entry.id   AF-A0A971YC94-F1
#
_cell.length_a   1.000
_cell.length_b   1.000
_cell.length_c   1.000
_cell.angle_alpha   90.00
_cell.angle_beta   90.00
_cell.angle_gamma   90.00
#
_symmetry.space_group_name_H-M   'P 1'
#
loop_
_entity.id
_entity.type
_entity.pdbx_description
1 polymer ?
#
loop_
_entity_poly.entity_id
_entity_poly.type
_entity_poly.pdbx_seq_one_letter_code
_entity_poly.pdbx_strand_id
1 'polypeptide(L)'
;MHIPLWILATSTVLEFILLVLVVLFYIKLRKSEHLVQTLQDRQQEFLHKLDFNARLESELIESFVHRQEELTRLDEKLQLRASEMRRLLEQAENFTKSPQFLRHTIQSGFRRGQSVEALAASTGLSIDEVELIIDQLTS
;
A
#
# COMPACT_ATOMS: atom_id res chain seq x y z
N MET A 1 -20.03 -81.95 -51.86
CA MET A 1 -18.96 -81.08 -51.35
C MET A 1 -19.08 -81.02 -49.84
N HIS A 2 -18.23 -81.75 -49.10
CA HIS A 2 -18.21 -81.69 -47.65
C HIS A 2 -17.26 -80.57 -47.24
N ILE A 3 -17.80 -79.45 -46.76
CA ILE A 3 -16.99 -78.38 -46.19
C ILE A 3 -16.38 -78.95 -44.89
N PRO A 4 -15.05 -78.99 -44.76
CA PRO A 4 -14.41 -79.57 -43.59
C PRO A 4 -14.75 -78.73 -42.35
N LEU A 5 -15.21 -79.40 -41.29
CA LEU A 5 -15.63 -78.79 -40.01
C LEU A 5 -14.61 -77.82 -39.40
N TRP A 6 -13.32 -78.05 -39.65
CA TRP A 6 -12.24 -77.16 -39.23
C TRP A 6 -12.35 -75.75 -39.80
N ILE A 7 -12.80 -75.59 -41.05
CA ILE A 7 -12.97 -74.26 -41.67
C ILE A 7 -14.10 -73.48 -40.99
N LEU A 8 -15.20 -74.17 -40.67
CA LEU A 8 -16.34 -73.56 -39.96
C LEU A 8 -15.95 -73.14 -38.54
N ALA A 9 -15.19 -73.98 -37.83
CA ALA A 9 -14.69 -73.66 -36.50
C ALA A 9 -13.78 -72.42 -36.51
N THR A 10 -12.81 -72.36 -37.42
CA THR A 10 -11.89 -71.23 -37.52
C THR A 10 -12.60 -69.94 -37.94
N SER A 11 -13.59 -70.03 -38.84
CA SER A 11 -14.42 -68.89 -39.25
C SER A 11 -15.22 -68.32 -38.08
N THR A 12 -15.81 -69.19 -37.26
CA THR A 12 -16.62 -68.77 -36.09
C THR A 12 -15.73 -68.12 -35.02
N VAL A 13 -14.53 -68.65 -34.80
CA VAL A 13 -13.55 -68.05 -33.87
C VAL A 13 -13.10 -66.67 -34.36
N LEU A 14 -12.83 -66.54 -35.67
CA LEU A 14 -12.43 -65.26 -36.26
C LEU A 14 -13.55 -64.21 -36.15
N GLU A 15 -14.79 -64.62 -36.38
CA GLU A 15 -15.97 -63.76 -36.24
C GLU A 15 -16.16 -63.30 -34.79
N PHE A 16 -15.95 -64.19 -33.82
CA PHE A 16 -15.99 -63.84 -32.41
C PHE A 16 -14.89 -62.83 -32.02
N ILE A 17 -13.66 -63.02 -32.53
CA ILE A 17 -12.55 -62.08 -32.30
C ILE A 17 -12.89 -60.70 -32.88
N LEU A 18 -13.46 -60.65 -34.10
CA LEU A 18 -13.89 -59.40 -34.71
C LEU A 18 -14.97 -58.69 -33.88
N LEU A 19 -15.94 -59.42 -33.35
CA LEU A 19 -16.96 -58.86 -32.46
C LEU A 19 -16.34 -58.25 -31.19
N VAL A 20 -15.43 -58.98 -30.54
CA VAL A 20 -14.73 -58.47 -29.35
C VAL A 20 -13.93 -57.20 -29.68
N LEU A 21 -13.24 -57.19 -30.83
CA LEU A 21 -12.46 -56.04 -31.27
C LEU A 21 -13.35 -54.80 -31.50
N VAL A 22 -14.52 -54.97 -32.13
CA VAL A 22 -15.50 -53.90 -32.32
C VAL A 22 -15.99 -53.35 -30.98
N VAL A 23 -16.32 -54.22 -30.02
CA VAL A 23 -16.76 -53.80 -28.68
C VAL A 23 -15.67 -53.02 -27.94
N LEU A 24 -14.42 -53.50 -27.97
CA LEU A 24 -13.30 -52.80 -27.36
C LEU A 24 -13.07 -51.43 -28.02
N PHE A 25 -13.16 -51.37 -29.34
CA PHE A 25 -13.00 -50.12 -30.08
C PHE A 25 -14.10 -49.11 -29.72
N TYR A 26 -15.35 -49.58 -29.59
CA TYR A 26 -16.48 -48.76 -29.16
C TYR A 26 -16.29 -48.18 -27.75
N ILE A 27 -15.85 -48.99 -26.79
CA ILE A 27 -15.58 -48.52 -25.42
C ILE A 27 -14.44 -47.50 -25.40
N LYS A 28 -13.36 -47.76 -26.14
CA LYS A 28 -12.22 -46.84 -26.24
C LYS A 28 -12.62 -45.50 -26.84
N LEU A 29 -13.43 -45.51 -27.91
CA LEU A 29 -13.92 -44.30 -28.57
C LEU A 29 -14.77 -43.45 -27.63
N ARG A 30 -15.75 -44.08 -26.96
CA ARG A 30 -16.65 -43.40 -26.01
C ARG A 30 -15.92 -42.83 -24.80
N LYS A 31 -14.89 -43.53 -24.31
CA LYS A 31 -14.02 -43.03 -23.24
C LYS A 31 -13.21 -41.81 -23.71
N SER A 32 -12.73 -41.83 -24.94
CA SER A 32 -11.99 -40.70 -25.52
C SER A 32 -12.84 -39.43 -25.63
N GLU A 33 -14.12 -39.56 -26.00
CA GLU A 33 -15.05 -38.44 -26.08
C GLU A 33 -15.28 -37.78 -24.71
N HIS A 34 -15.52 -38.58 -23.68
CA HIS A 34 -15.78 -38.07 -22.33
C HIS A 34 -14.54 -37.39 -21.72
N LEU A 35 -13.33 -37.92 -21.96
CA LEU A 35 -12.09 -37.29 -21.48
C LEU A 35 -11.84 -35.93 -22.15
N VAL A 36 -12.10 -35.82 -23.46
CA VAL A 36 -11.93 -34.55 -24.19
C VAL A 36 -12.90 -33.50 -23.68
N GLN A 37 -14.18 -33.86 -23.48
CA GLN A 37 -15.18 -32.94 -22.91
C GLN A 37 -14.77 -32.45 -21.52
N THR A 38 -14.34 -33.36 -20.64
CA THR A 38 -13.91 -32.99 -19.28
C THR A 38 -12.69 -32.06 -19.29
N LEU A 39 -11.76 -32.23 -20.22
CA LEU A 39 -10.60 -31.36 -20.37
C LEU A 39 -10.99 -29.98 -20.92
N GLN A 40 -11.90 -29.93 -21.90
CA GLN A 40 -12.43 -28.68 -22.44
C GLN A 40 -13.15 -27.87 -21.36
N ASP A 41 -14.02 -28.50 -20.57
CA ASP A 41 -14.74 -27.82 -19.49
C ASP A 41 -13.78 -27.23 -18.43
N ARG A 42 -12.74 -28.00 -18.06
CA ARG A 42 -11.71 -27.51 -17.15
C ARG A 42 -10.90 -26.37 -17.74
N GLN A 43 -10.52 -26.45 -19.01
CA GLN A 43 -9.81 -25.36 -19.69
C GLN A 43 -10.66 -24.09 -19.73
N GLN A 44 -11.96 -24.22 -20.02
CA GLN A 44 -12.91 -23.10 -20.02
C GLN A 44 -13.00 -22.44 -18.64
N GLU A 45 -13.08 -23.25 -17.57
CA GLU A 45 -13.12 -22.76 -16.19
C GLU A 45 -11.81 -22.05 -15.79
N PHE A 46 -10.66 -22.61 -16.18
CA PHE A 46 -9.35 -21.98 -15.93
C PHE A 46 -9.18 -20.66 -16.68
N LEU A 47 -9.60 -20.59 -17.94
CA LEU A 47 -9.56 -19.34 -18.73
C LEU A 47 -10.45 -18.27 -18.11
N HIS A 48 -11.66 -18.63 -17.66
CA HIS A 48 -12.55 -17.69 -16.99
C HIS A 48 -11.93 -17.12 -15.70
N LYS A 49 -11.26 -17.96 -14.90
CA LYS A 49 -10.55 -17.52 -13.70
C LYS A 49 -9.37 -16.60 -14.02
N LEU A 50 -8.63 -16.89 -15.09
CA LEU A 50 -7.53 -16.04 -15.55
C LEU A 50 -8.02 -14.66 -16.01
N ASP A 51 -9.06 -14.61 -16.83
CA ASP A 51 -9.66 -13.34 -17.29
C ASP A 51 -10.19 -12.51 -16.11
N PHE A 52 -10.85 -13.16 -15.15
CA PHE A 52 -11.32 -12.48 -13.95
C PHE A 52 -10.17 -11.91 -13.11
N ASN A 53 -9.09 -12.67 -12.93
CA ASN A 53 -7.94 -12.23 -12.16
C ASN A 53 -7.19 -11.09 -12.87
N ALA A 54 -7.01 -11.17 -14.19
CA ALA A 54 -6.40 -10.11 -14.99
C ALA A 54 -7.20 -8.79 -14.93
N ARG A 55 -8.54 -8.88 -14.92
CA ARG A 55 -9.40 -7.70 -14.71
C ARG A 55 -9.20 -7.10 -13.33
N LEU A 56 -9.18 -7.91 -12.27
CA LEU A 56 -8.93 -7.44 -10.91
C LEU A 56 -7.55 -6.81 -10.77
N GLU A 57 -6.51 -7.39 -11.36
CA GLU A 57 -5.17 -6.82 -11.37
C GLU A 57 -5.15 -5.44 -12.04
N SER A 58 -5.83 -5.29 -13.19
CA SER A 58 -5.94 -4.00 -13.88
C SER A 58 -6.64 -2.95 -13.01
N GLU A 59 -7.77 -3.28 -12.39
CA GLU A 59 -8.51 -2.37 -11.52
C GLU A 59 -7.70 -2.00 -10.25
N LEU A 60 -6.97 -2.95 -9.68
CA LEU A 60 -6.11 -2.71 -8.52
C LEU A 60 -4.92 -1.81 -8.87
N ILE A 61 -4.24 -2.07 -9.99
CA ILE A 61 -3.09 -1.28 -10.44
C ILE A 61 -3.50 0.17 -10.65
N GLU A 62 -4.65 0.43 -11.29
CA GLU A 62 -5.17 1.78 -11.49
C GLU A 62 -5.41 2.49 -10.14
N SER A 63 -6.04 1.82 -9.17
CA SER A 63 -6.25 2.39 -7.83
C SER A 63 -4.94 2.63 -7.07
N PHE A 64 -3.92 1.78 -7.25
CA PHE A 64 -2.64 1.93 -6.56
C PHE A 64 -1.85 3.12 -7.10
N VAL A 65 -1.80 3.30 -8.43
CA VAL A 65 -1.12 4.45 -9.05
C VAL A 65 -1.75 5.75 -8.57
N HIS A 66 -3.09 5.85 -8.58
CA HIS A 66 -3.78 7.04 -8.12
C HIS A 66 -3.49 7.36 -6.64
N ARG A 67 -3.53 6.35 -5.77
CA ARG A 67 -3.21 6.53 -4.35
C ARG A 67 -1.75 6.91 -4.12
N GLN A 68 -0.83 6.39 -4.92
CA GLN A 68 0.60 6.68 -4.77
C GLN A 68 0.90 8.14 -5.19
N GLU A 69 0.24 8.63 -6.24
CA GLU A 69 0.29 10.03 -6.63
C GLU A 69 -0.30 10.95 -5.55
N GLU A 70 -1.46 10.58 -4.99
CA GLU A 70 -2.09 11.33 -3.90
C GLU A 70 -1.22 11.36 -2.62
N LEU A 71 -0.62 10.23 -2.24
CA LEU A 71 0.30 10.14 -1.11
C LEU A 71 1.56 10.98 -1.32
N THR A 72 2.11 10.99 -2.54
CA THR A 72 3.29 11.80 -2.88
C THR A 72 2.95 13.29 -2.75
N ARG A 73 1.80 13.71 -3.27
CA ARG A 73 1.31 15.08 -3.14
C ARG A 73 1.04 15.49 -1.69
N LEU A 74 0.56 14.55 -0.87
CA LEU A 74 0.31 14.81 0.55
C LEU A 74 1.63 14.95 1.33
N ASP A 75 2.64 14.15 1.00
CA ASP A 75 3.97 14.25 1.59
C ASP A 75 4.63 15.60 1.27
N GLU A 76 4.57 16.06 0.01
CA GLU A 76 5.06 17.39 -0.38
C GLU A 76 4.40 18.51 0.44
N LYS A 77 3.08 18.44 0.62
CA LYS A 77 2.34 19.40 1.46
C LYS A 77 2.78 19.35 2.91
N LEU A 78 2.99 18.15 3.46
CA LEU A 78 3.46 17.98 4.83
C LEU A 78 4.87 18.53 5.01
N GLN A 79 5.78 18.28 4.07
CA GLN A 79 7.13 18.83 4.10
C GLN A 79 7.12 20.36 4.02
N LEU A 80 6.31 20.94 3.13
CA LEU A 80 6.14 22.39 3.05
C LEU A 80 5.64 22.96 4.38
N ARG A 81 4.59 22.38 4.96
CA ARG A 81 4.05 22.81 6.27
C ARG A 81 5.05 22.66 7.40
N ALA A 82 5.80 21.55 7.44
CA ALA A 82 6.85 21.34 8.44
C ALA A 82 7.95 22.40 8.30
N SER A 83 8.37 22.72 7.08
CA SER A 83 9.38 23.77 6.83
C SER A 83 8.88 25.16 7.21
N GLU A 84 7.61 25.47 6.92
CA GLU A 84 6.95 26.72 7.29
C GLU A 84 6.88 26.86 8.81
N MET A 85 6.42 25.82 9.51
CA MET A 85 6.42 25.81 10.98
C MET A 85 7.82 25.99 11.56
N ARG A 86 8.83 25.34 10.98
CA ARG A 86 10.22 25.47 11.45
C ARG A 86 10.74 26.90 11.29
N ARG A 87 10.42 27.56 10.17
CA ARG A 87 10.74 28.99 9.95
C ARG A 87 10.02 29.90 10.95
N LEU A 88 8.72 29.66 11.20
CA LEU A 88 7.96 30.44 12.18
C LEU A 88 8.52 30.26 13.59
N LEU A 89 8.96 29.03 13.94
CA LEU A 89 9.58 28.75 15.22
C LEU A 89 10.92 29.49 15.38
N GLU A 90 11.74 29.50 14.34
CA GLU A 90 13.01 30.23 14.31
C GLU A 90 12.80 31.74 14.41
N GLN A 91 11.78 32.28 13.74
CA GLN A 91 11.38 33.68 13.88
C GLN A 91 10.91 34.01 15.31
N ALA A 92 10.11 33.14 15.92
CA ALA A 92 9.66 33.30 17.30
C ALA A 92 10.83 33.22 18.29
N GLU A 93 11.77 32.31 18.10
CA GLU A 93 13.00 32.24 18.92
C GLU A 93 13.84 33.51 18.77
N ASN A 94 14.07 33.97 17.54
CA ASN A 94 14.84 35.18 17.29
C ASN A 94 14.17 36.43 17.88
N PHE A 95 12.84 36.49 17.84
CA PHE A 95 12.07 37.55 18.49
C PHE A 95 12.18 37.48 20.02
N THR A 96 12.05 36.28 20.60
CA THR A 96 12.15 36.06 22.05
C THR A 96 13.55 36.36 22.59
N LYS A 97 14.60 36.05 21.80
CA LYS A 97 16.00 36.36 22.09
C LYS A 97 16.37 37.81 21.76
N SER A 98 15.46 38.60 21.19
CA SER A 98 15.77 39.98 20.80
C SER A 98 15.95 40.87 22.04
N PRO A 99 16.99 41.73 22.09
CA PRO A 99 17.23 42.62 23.22
C PRO A 99 16.06 43.59 23.50
N GLN A 100 15.31 43.96 22.47
CA GLN A 100 14.15 44.84 22.60
C GLN A 100 12.97 44.15 23.30
N PHE A 101 12.74 42.85 23.03
CA PHE A 101 11.69 42.09 23.71
C PHE A 101 12.01 41.85 25.19
N LEU A 102 13.27 41.56 25.50
CA LEU A 102 13.76 41.44 26.89
C LEU A 102 13.57 42.77 27.64
N ARG A 103 13.96 43.89 27.03
CA ARG A 103 13.75 45.24 27.60
C ARG A 103 12.27 45.56 27.81
N HIS A 104 11.40 45.25 26.85
CA HIS A 104 9.96 45.46 26.99
C HIS A 104 9.33 44.55 28.06
N THR A 105 9.80 43.31 28.19
CA THR A 105 9.35 42.37 29.23
C THR A 105 9.75 42.89 30.62
N ILE A 106 11.00 43.31 30.79
CA ILE A 106 11.52 43.92 32.04
C ILE A 106 10.75 45.21 32.36
N GLN A 107 10.60 46.11 31.39
CA GLN A 107 9.86 47.38 31.57
C GLN A 107 8.40 47.13 31.97
N SER A 108 7.70 46.21 31.30
CA SER A 108 6.30 45.92 31.59
C SER A 108 6.11 45.19 32.92
N GLY A 109 7.05 44.33 33.34
CA GLY A 109 7.02 43.65 34.63
C GLY A 109 7.37 44.58 35.79
N PHE A 110 8.34 45.48 35.59
CA PHE A 110 8.67 46.55 36.54
C PHE A 110 7.49 47.50 36.76
N ARG A 111 6.82 47.96 35.68
CA ARG A 111 5.59 48.77 35.77
C ARG A 111 4.43 48.05 36.46
N ARG A 112 4.44 46.71 36.47
CA ARG A 112 3.46 45.86 37.17
C ARG A 112 3.86 45.55 38.63
N GLY A 113 5.00 46.04 39.11
CA GLY A 113 5.48 45.88 40.48
C GLY A 113 6.16 44.53 40.77
N GLN A 114 6.64 43.82 39.75
CA GLN A 114 7.39 42.57 39.94
C GLN A 114 8.79 42.83 40.53
N SER A 115 9.26 41.95 41.42
CA SER A 115 10.61 42.04 41.98
C SER A 115 11.68 41.73 40.92
N VAL A 116 12.86 42.34 41.07
CA VAL A 116 14.00 42.18 40.16
C VAL A 116 14.43 40.71 40.04
N GLU A 117 14.33 39.95 41.14
CA GLU A 117 14.62 38.51 41.20
C GLU A 117 13.64 37.67 40.34
N ALA A 118 12.36 38.01 40.35
CA ALA A 118 11.34 37.33 39.55
C ALA A 118 11.49 37.64 38.05
N LEU A 119 11.87 38.87 37.74
CA LEU A 119 12.20 39.31 36.38
C LEU A 119 13.43 38.57 35.85
N ALA A 120 14.53 38.54 36.62
CA ALA A 120 15.76 37.82 36.31
C ALA A 120 15.52 36.32 36.04
N ALA A 121 14.73 35.66 36.89
CA ALA A 121 14.36 34.26 36.72
C ALA A 121 13.52 33.99 35.45
N SER A 122 12.66 34.92 35.05
CA SER A 122 11.77 34.78 33.89
C SER A 122 12.43 35.07 32.54
N THR A 123 13.44 35.95 32.51
CA THR A 123 14.17 36.33 31.29
C THR A 123 15.53 35.63 31.14
N GLY A 124 15.99 34.89 32.16
CA GLY A 124 17.28 34.20 32.16
C GLY A 124 18.50 35.14 32.25
N LEU A 125 18.31 36.34 32.79
CA LEU A 125 19.35 37.37 33.00
C LEU A 125 19.81 37.37 34.46
N SER A 126 21.02 37.85 34.74
CA SER A 126 21.46 38.05 36.13
C SER A 126 20.71 39.22 36.79
N ILE A 127 20.63 39.20 38.13
CA ILE A 127 19.95 40.24 38.91
C ILE A 127 20.56 41.62 38.60
N ASP A 128 21.90 41.70 38.55
CA ASP A 128 22.65 42.93 38.26
C ASP A 128 22.37 43.48 36.85
N GLU A 129 22.21 42.61 35.84
CA GLU A 129 21.89 43.03 34.47
C GLU A 129 20.46 43.59 34.36
N VAL A 130 19.50 43.03 35.10
CA VAL A 130 18.12 43.53 35.12
C VAL A 130 18.06 44.89 35.82
N GLU A 131 18.81 45.08 36.91
CA GLU A 131 18.90 46.35 37.63
C GLU A 131 19.52 47.45 36.75
N LEU A 132 20.60 47.14 36.02
CA LEU A 132 21.21 48.07 35.06
C LEU A 132 20.24 48.51 33.95
N ILE A 133 19.41 47.60 33.45
CA ILE A 133 18.40 47.90 32.41
C ILE A 133 17.27 48.77 32.96
N ILE A 134 16.83 48.52 34.20
CA ILE A 134 15.81 49.35 34.87
C ILE A 134 16.35 50.75 35.10
N ASP A 135 17.59 50.88 35.58
CA ASP A 135 18.22 52.17 35.85
C ASP A 135 18.38 53.03 34.57
N GLN A 136 18.71 52.38 33.44
CA GLN A 136 18.74 52.98 32.11
C GLN A 136 17.35 53.38 31.57
N LEU A 137 16.26 52.83 32.09
CA LEU A 137 14.88 53.18 31.71
C LEU A 137 14.30 54.32 32.57
N THR A 138 14.84 54.52 33.77
CA THR A 138 14.43 55.57 34.71
C THR A 138 15.29 56.84 34.67
N SER A 139 16.47 56.79 34.03
CA SER A 139 17.32 57.95 33.75
C SER A 139 16.98 58.63 32.42
#